data_AF-A0A7V4KDZ4-F1
#
_entry.id   AF-A0A7V4KDZ4-F1
#
_cell.length_a   1.000
_cell.length_b   1.000
_cell.length_c   1.000
_cell.angle_alpha   90.00
_cell.angle_beta   90.00
_cell.angle_gamma   90.00
#
_symmetry.space_group_name_H-M   'P 1'
#
loop_
_entity.id
_entity.type
_entity.pdbx_description
1 polymer ?
#
loop_
_entity_poly.entity_id
_entity_poly.type
_entity_poly.pdbx_seq_one_letter_code
_entity_poly.pdbx_strand_id
1 'polypeptide(L)'
;MKFWKALGYTMLVVFTIFSILGAIFLFGRGFYELSVTLFVLIFLIDFFILNRNAYPYRYMIPALVLLFILVLYPIAFTIRTAFTNYGTGHIMTRQEVVERLLVDPIYTYIVPDSSPLTYSVYVRFEGTQPTNDFRTIVSDGSSYYVAREYRVLKSEAGQLILGEAELIKLSESGLSLERQDGKIELIRDNGKIFRYFYNPEDSSTSINEDYFKYSILFPIMSKIEFVDSNGNRFAIRQNEEGKLLMYNIRHL
;
A
#
# COMPACT_ATOMS: atom_id res chain seq x y z
N MET A 1 10.84 -30.04 -49.80
CA MET A 1 10.70 -30.83 -48.55
C MET A 1 11.70 -30.49 -47.43
N LYS A 2 12.98 -30.16 -47.71
CA LYS A 2 13.96 -29.82 -46.65
C LYS A 2 13.66 -28.48 -45.93
N PHE A 3 13.19 -27.47 -46.67
CA PHE A 3 12.84 -26.15 -46.14
C PHE A 3 11.77 -26.20 -45.03
N TRP A 4 10.64 -26.86 -45.28
CA TRP A 4 9.56 -27.00 -44.28
C TRP A 4 9.98 -27.74 -43.02
N LYS A 5 10.86 -28.73 -43.14
CA LYS A 5 11.43 -29.43 -41.98
C LYS A 5 12.36 -28.53 -41.18
N ALA A 6 13.25 -27.80 -41.86
CA ALA A 6 14.14 -26.85 -41.20
C ALA A 6 13.35 -25.76 -40.48
N LEU A 7 12.33 -25.18 -41.12
CA LEU A 7 11.44 -24.19 -40.50
C LEU A 7 10.74 -24.73 -39.26
N GLY A 8 10.21 -25.96 -39.31
CA GLY A 8 9.56 -26.60 -38.16
C GLY A 8 10.51 -26.82 -36.98
N TYR A 9 11.74 -27.28 -37.22
CA TYR A 9 12.73 -27.43 -36.15
C TYR A 9 13.19 -26.09 -35.59
N THR A 10 13.36 -25.06 -36.41
CA THR A 10 13.67 -23.71 -35.93
C THR A 10 12.56 -23.17 -35.03
N MET A 11 11.28 -23.33 -35.43
CA MET A 11 10.15 -22.93 -34.57
C MET A 11 10.11 -23.70 -33.26
N LEU A 12 10.42 -25.00 -33.29
CA LEU A 12 10.51 -25.82 -32.07
C LEU A 12 11.60 -25.29 -31.14
N VAL A 13 12.81 -25.05 -31.64
CA VAL A 13 13.92 -24.54 -30.84
C VAL A 13 13.58 -23.18 -30.21
N VAL A 14 12.98 -22.27 -30.99
CA VAL A 14 12.53 -20.96 -30.47
C VAL A 14 11.47 -21.14 -29.38
N PHE A 15 10.50 -22.03 -29.60
CA PHE A 15 9.47 -22.34 -28.61
C PHE A 15 10.06 -22.92 -27.32
N THR A 16 10.97 -23.90 -27.42
CA THR A 16 11.65 -24.51 -26.28
C THR A 16 12.45 -23.47 -25.49
N ILE A 17 13.25 -22.63 -26.17
CA ILE A 17 14.02 -21.58 -25.51
C ILE A 17 13.09 -20.63 -24.76
N PHE A 18 12.04 -20.13 -25.41
CA PHE A 18 11.10 -19.20 -24.79
C PHE A 18 10.38 -19.84 -23.59
N SER A 19 9.97 -21.10 -23.73
CA SER A 19 9.25 -21.82 -22.69
C SER A 19 10.14 -22.13 -21.48
N ILE A 20 11.41 -22.49 -21.71
CA ILE A 20 12.40 -22.70 -20.64
C ILE A 20 12.68 -21.37 -19.91
N LEU A 21 12.89 -20.27 -20.65
CA LEU A 21 13.07 -18.96 -20.04
C LEU A 21 11.84 -18.56 -19.21
N GLY A 22 10.64 -18.83 -19.71
CA GLY A 22 9.39 -18.64 -18.95
C GLY A 22 9.34 -19.49 -17.69
N ALA A 23 9.74 -20.76 -17.75
CA ALA A 23 9.77 -21.65 -16.59
C ALA A 23 10.81 -21.20 -15.53
N ILE A 24 11.99 -20.74 -15.95
CA ILE A 24 13.01 -20.15 -15.06
C ILE A 24 12.48 -18.85 -14.42
N PHE A 25 11.84 -17.98 -15.21
CA PHE A 25 11.25 -16.75 -14.70
C PHE A 25 10.19 -17.03 -13.62
N LEU A 26 9.31 -18.01 -13.85
CA LEU A 26 8.31 -18.44 -12.88
C LEU A 26 8.93 -19.01 -11.60
N PHE A 27 10.00 -19.79 -11.75
CA PHE A 27 10.75 -20.31 -10.60
C PHE A 27 11.29 -19.16 -9.74
N GLY A 28 11.88 -18.14 -10.36
CA GLY A 28 12.40 -16.96 -9.65
C GLY A 28 11.31 -16.11 -8.98
N ARG A 29 10.05 -16.22 -9.40
CA ARG A 29 8.89 -15.53 -8.80
C ARG A 29 8.20 -16.34 -7.71
N GLY A 30 8.67 -17.55 -7.39
CA GLY A 30 8.09 -18.42 -6.37
C GLY A 30 6.93 -19.31 -6.86
N PHE A 31 6.62 -19.32 -8.16
CA PHE A 31 5.61 -20.21 -8.76
C PHE A 31 6.22 -21.58 -9.11
N TYR A 32 6.68 -22.29 -8.09
CA TYR A 32 7.45 -23.54 -8.27
C TYR A 32 6.64 -24.64 -8.96
N GLU A 33 5.37 -24.81 -8.61
CA GLU A 33 4.53 -25.91 -9.12
C GLU A 33 4.26 -25.71 -10.62
N LEU A 34 3.95 -24.47 -11.01
CA LEU A 34 3.74 -24.12 -12.40
C LEU A 34 5.04 -24.25 -13.21
N SER A 35 6.16 -23.81 -12.65
CA SER A 35 7.48 -23.93 -13.28
C SER A 35 7.85 -25.39 -13.56
N VAL A 36 7.74 -26.27 -12.57
CA VAL A 36 8.03 -27.72 -12.73
C VAL A 36 7.08 -28.35 -13.73
N THR A 37 5.79 -28.02 -13.67
CA THR A 37 4.78 -28.51 -14.62
C THR A 37 5.13 -28.12 -16.06
N LEU A 38 5.55 -26.86 -16.28
CA LEU A 38 5.99 -26.40 -17.60
C LEU A 38 7.28 -27.08 -18.05
N PHE A 39 8.27 -27.28 -17.17
CA PHE A 39 9.50 -28.00 -17.51
C PHE A 39 9.22 -29.42 -18.01
N VAL A 40 8.36 -30.16 -17.30
CA VAL A 40 7.96 -31.52 -17.70
C VAL A 40 7.18 -31.49 -19.02
N LEU A 41 6.27 -30.53 -19.18
CA LEU A 41 5.50 -30.34 -20.41
C LEU A 41 6.40 -30.09 -21.63
N ILE A 42 7.37 -29.17 -21.51
CA ILE A 42 8.33 -28.84 -22.58
C ILE A 42 9.15 -30.08 -22.94
N PHE A 43 9.68 -30.79 -21.94
CA PHE A 43 10.45 -32.01 -22.14
C PHE A 43 9.64 -33.07 -22.93
N LEU A 44 8.37 -33.27 -22.58
CA LEU A 44 7.50 -34.22 -23.27
C LEU A 44 7.19 -33.79 -24.71
N ILE A 45 6.93 -32.50 -24.95
CA ILE A 45 6.68 -31.95 -26.29
C ILE A 45 7.91 -32.17 -27.18
N ASP A 46 9.10 -31.79 -26.69
CA ASP A 46 10.35 -31.97 -27.42
C ASP A 46 10.61 -33.45 -27.69
N PHE A 47 10.40 -34.31 -26.70
CA PHE A 47 10.53 -35.75 -26.85
C PHE A 47 9.59 -36.31 -27.94
N PHE A 48 8.31 -35.92 -27.97
CA PHE A 48 7.35 -36.41 -28.96
C PHE A 48 7.62 -35.90 -30.39
N ILE A 49 8.14 -34.69 -30.53
CA ILE A 49 8.45 -34.11 -31.84
C ILE A 49 9.80 -34.61 -32.37
N LEU A 50 10.79 -34.84 -31.51
CA LEU A 50 12.12 -35.35 -31.91
C LEU A 50 12.10 -36.86 -32.14
N ASN A 51 11.38 -37.63 -31.32
CA ASN A 51 11.32 -39.08 -31.45
C ASN A 51 10.44 -39.51 -32.64
N ARG A 52 11.00 -40.34 -33.52
CA ARG A 52 10.29 -40.87 -34.70
C ARG A 52 9.19 -41.87 -34.32
N ASN A 53 9.38 -42.61 -33.23
CA ASN A 53 8.42 -43.62 -32.76
C ASN A 53 7.23 -42.99 -32.02
N ALA A 54 7.35 -41.72 -31.59
CA ALA A 54 6.31 -41.00 -30.88
C ALA A 54 5.35 -40.22 -31.80
N TYR A 55 5.31 -40.57 -33.11
CA TYR A 55 4.51 -39.85 -34.09
C TYR A 55 3.01 -39.69 -33.71
N PRO A 56 2.32 -40.71 -33.16
CA PRO A 56 0.93 -40.55 -32.72
C PRO A 56 0.74 -39.50 -31.61
N TYR A 57 1.69 -39.38 -30.68
CA TYR A 57 1.60 -38.47 -29.54
C TYR A 57 1.68 -36.99 -29.94
N ARG A 58 2.17 -36.67 -31.14
CA ARG A 58 2.22 -35.29 -31.65
C ARG A 58 0.83 -34.67 -31.78
N TYR A 59 -0.17 -35.47 -32.12
CA TYR A 59 -1.56 -35.03 -32.20
C TYR A 59 -2.20 -34.83 -30.83
N MET A 60 -1.59 -35.39 -29.77
CA MET A 60 -2.04 -35.22 -28.39
C MET A 60 -1.45 -33.98 -27.73
N ILE A 61 -0.46 -33.31 -28.33
CA ILE A 61 0.22 -32.15 -27.73
C ILE A 61 -0.76 -31.07 -27.26
N PRO A 62 -1.77 -30.63 -28.05
CA PRO A 62 -2.72 -29.62 -27.58
C PRO A 62 -3.51 -30.07 -26.34
N ALA A 63 -3.95 -31.32 -26.32
CA ALA A 63 -4.66 -31.90 -25.17
C ALA A 63 -3.74 -32.01 -23.94
N LEU A 64 -2.47 -32.35 -24.16
CA LEU A 64 -1.47 -32.49 -23.11
C LEU A 64 -1.11 -31.13 -22.48
N VAL A 65 -1.01 -30.06 -23.28
CA VAL A 65 -0.86 -28.70 -22.76
C VAL A 65 -2.04 -28.33 -21.85
N LEU A 66 -3.27 -28.56 -22.30
CA LEU A 66 -4.47 -28.30 -21.48
C LEU A 66 -4.50 -29.15 -20.22
N LEU A 67 -4.16 -30.43 -20.32
CA LEU A 67 -4.09 -31.34 -19.17
C LEU A 67 -3.09 -30.84 -18.12
N PHE A 68 -1.88 -30.46 -18.55
CA PHE A 68 -0.85 -30.01 -17.63
C PHE A 68 -1.23 -28.70 -16.93
N ILE A 69 -1.75 -27.72 -17.68
CA ILE A 69 -2.07 -26.39 -17.15
C ILE A 69 -3.36 -26.40 -16.32
N LEU A 70 -4.41 -27.08 -16.79
CA LEU A 70 -5.74 -27.00 -16.18
C LEU A 70 -6.02 -28.10 -15.16
N VAL A 71 -5.28 -29.22 -15.19
CA VAL A 71 -5.55 -30.37 -14.33
C VAL A 71 -4.35 -30.70 -13.46
N LEU A 72 -3.18 -30.99 -14.03
CA LEU A 72 -2.02 -31.42 -13.25
C LEU A 72 -1.47 -30.30 -12.36
N TYR A 73 -1.43 -29.06 -12.86
CA TYR A 73 -0.99 -27.92 -12.06
C TYR A 73 -1.89 -27.68 -10.82
N PRO A 74 -3.23 -27.58 -10.93
CA PRO A 74 -4.08 -27.44 -9.74
C PRO A 74 -3.99 -28.61 -8.77
N ILE A 75 -3.83 -29.85 -9.25
CA ILE A 75 -3.63 -31.02 -8.39
C ILE A 75 -2.32 -30.89 -7.61
N ALA A 76 -1.20 -30.60 -8.26
CA ALA A 76 0.10 -30.42 -7.61
C ALA A 76 0.07 -29.28 -6.59
N PHE A 77 -0.56 -28.16 -6.95
CA PHE A 77 -0.76 -27.02 -6.05
C PHE A 77 -1.57 -27.40 -4.80
N THR A 78 -2.65 -28.16 -4.98
CA THR A 78 -3.51 -28.61 -3.87
C THR A 78 -2.75 -29.57 -2.95
N ILE A 79 -2.02 -30.53 -3.51
CA ILE A 79 -1.20 -31.47 -2.73
C ILE A 79 -0.20 -30.70 -1.89
N ARG A 80 0.56 -29.76 -2.47
CA ARG A 80 1.52 -28.95 -1.70
C ARG A 80 0.82 -28.16 -0.59
N THR A 81 -0.26 -27.47 -0.94
CA THR A 81 -1.01 -26.62 0.00
C THR A 81 -1.56 -27.43 1.17
N ALA A 82 -1.95 -28.68 0.96
CA ALA A 82 -2.40 -29.58 2.01
C ALA A 82 -1.32 -29.90 3.07
N PHE A 83 -0.04 -29.76 2.73
CA PHE A 83 1.09 -29.89 3.67
C PHE A 83 1.48 -28.56 4.35
N THR A 84 0.71 -27.49 4.14
CA THR A 84 0.95 -26.17 4.74
C THR A 84 -0.19 -25.77 5.66
N ASN A 85 0.03 -24.74 6.48
CA ASN A 85 -0.99 -24.12 7.32
C ASN A 85 -1.80 -23.03 6.59
N TYR A 86 -1.82 -23.05 5.25
CA TYR A 86 -2.54 -22.06 4.45
C TYR A 86 -4.05 -22.13 4.72
N GLY A 87 -4.64 -21.01 5.14
CA GLY A 87 -6.04 -20.89 5.52
C GLY A 87 -6.35 -19.47 5.96
N THR A 88 -7.57 -19.20 6.45
CA THR A 88 -8.07 -17.84 6.75
C THR A 88 -7.13 -17.01 7.65
N GLY A 89 -6.42 -17.64 8.60
CA GLY A 89 -5.45 -16.97 9.49
C GLY A 89 -4.03 -16.83 8.94
N HIS A 90 -3.68 -17.49 7.83
CA HIS A 90 -2.33 -17.58 7.27
C HIS A 90 -2.34 -17.42 5.74
N ILE A 91 -3.00 -16.36 5.27
CA ILE A 91 -3.12 -16.08 3.84
C ILE A 91 -1.90 -15.37 3.25
N MET A 92 -1.18 -14.59 4.06
CA MET A 92 -0.04 -13.78 3.65
C MET A 92 1.26 -14.50 3.95
N THR A 93 2.27 -14.25 3.13
CA THR A 93 3.64 -14.68 3.42
C THR A 93 4.18 -13.95 4.64
N ARG A 94 5.17 -14.54 5.33
CA ARG A 94 5.80 -13.90 6.49
C ARG A 94 6.32 -12.49 6.18
N GLN A 95 6.90 -12.30 4.99
CA GLN A 95 7.45 -11.01 4.58
C GLN A 95 6.36 -9.96 4.42
N GLU A 96 5.25 -10.31 3.77
CA GLU A 96 4.08 -9.43 3.63
C GLU A 96 3.47 -9.09 5.00
N VAL A 97 3.38 -10.05 5.92
CA VAL A 97 2.88 -9.81 7.28
C VAL A 97 3.77 -8.82 8.03
N VAL A 98 5.09 -9.02 8.01
CA VAL A 98 6.04 -8.11 8.68
C VAL A 98 5.96 -6.72 8.07
N GLU A 99 5.94 -6.61 6.74
CA GLU A 99 5.78 -5.33 6.07
C GLU A 99 4.47 -4.64 6.49
N ARG A 100 3.37 -5.39 6.53
CA ARG A 100 2.08 -4.83 6.92
C ARG A 100 2.06 -4.37 8.38
N LEU A 101 2.64 -5.14 9.30
CA LEU A 101 2.74 -4.75 10.72
C LEU A 101 3.53 -3.44 10.92
N LEU A 102 4.54 -3.21 10.09
CA LEU A 102 5.39 -2.01 10.18
C LEU A 102 4.83 -0.80 9.45
N VAL A 103 3.85 -1.00 8.56
CA VAL A 103 3.42 0.04 7.60
C VAL A 103 1.94 0.39 7.72
N ASP A 104 1.08 -0.56 8.03
CA ASP A 104 -0.37 -0.34 8.10
C ASP A 104 -0.70 0.39 9.42
N PRO A 105 -1.26 1.61 9.37
CA PRO A 105 -1.56 2.42 10.55
C PRO A 105 -2.46 1.72 11.58
N ILE A 106 -3.21 0.69 11.16
CA ILE A 106 -4.08 -0.12 12.03
C ILE A 106 -3.27 -0.93 13.05
N TYR A 107 -2.04 -1.34 12.72
CA TYR A 107 -1.17 -2.14 13.60
C TYR A 107 -0.29 -1.30 14.52
N THR A 108 -0.84 -0.18 14.99
CA THR A 108 -0.19 0.69 15.96
C THR A 108 -1.05 0.77 17.22
N TYR A 109 -0.40 0.93 18.37
CA TYR A 109 -1.07 1.09 19.66
C TYR A 109 -0.73 2.44 20.28
N ILE A 110 -1.65 2.95 21.09
CA ILE A 110 -1.44 4.17 21.86
C ILE A 110 -0.48 3.85 23.00
N VAL A 111 0.58 4.66 23.14
CA VAL A 111 1.51 4.53 24.24
C VAL A 111 0.77 4.82 25.56
N PRO A 112 0.82 3.91 26.56
CA PRO A 112 0.18 4.13 27.85
C PRO A 112 0.62 5.45 28.49
N ASP A 113 -0.29 6.10 29.22
CA ASP A 113 -0.07 7.37 29.92
C ASP A 113 0.33 8.54 29.01
N SER A 114 0.18 8.41 27.69
CA SER A 114 0.40 9.53 26.77
C SER A 114 -0.73 10.54 26.85
N SER A 115 -0.37 11.82 27.02
CA SER A 115 -1.34 12.91 26.94
C SER A 115 -1.72 13.16 25.49
N PRO A 116 -3.02 13.23 25.16
CA PRO A 116 -3.44 13.53 23.80
C PRO A 116 -3.05 14.96 23.41
N LEU A 117 -2.68 15.13 22.15
CA LEU A 117 -2.50 16.42 21.51
C LEU A 117 -3.79 16.80 20.79
N THR A 118 -4.17 18.07 20.90
CA THR A 118 -5.24 18.63 20.08
C THR A 118 -4.66 19.14 18.76
N TYR A 119 -5.50 19.27 17.74
CA TYR A 119 -5.08 19.78 16.44
C TYR A 119 -6.12 20.69 15.82
N SER A 120 -5.67 21.53 14.90
CA SER A 120 -6.47 22.46 14.12
C SER A 120 -6.12 22.29 12.65
N VAL A 121 -7.16 22.13 11.82
CA VAL A 121 -7.03 21.96 10.38
C VAL A 121 -7.39 23.25 9.69
N TYR A 122 -6.55 23.65 8.76
CA TYR A 122 -6.71 24.84 7.94
C TYR A 122 -6.81 24.43 6.48
N VAL A 123 -7.84 24.88 5.79
CA VAL A 123 -8.17 24.43 4.43
C VAL A 123 -8.12 25.61 3.47
N ARG A 124 -7.61 25.37 2.27
CA ARG A 124 -7.71 26.33 1.16
C ARG A 124 -9.10 26.27 0.55
N PHE A 125 -9.67 27.44 0.24
CA PHE A 125 -10.97 27.57 -0.41
C PHE A 125 -10.81 27.97 -1.87
N GLU A 126 -11.66 27.41 -2.73
CA GLU A 126 -11.87 27.85 -4.11
C GLU A 126 -13.29 28.40 -4.21
N GLY A 127 -13.41 29.73 -4.24
CA GLY A 127 -14.68 30.41 -4.06
C GLY A 127 -15.27 30.15 -2.67
N THR A 128 -16.39 29.43 -2.62
CA THR A 128 -17.07 29.04 -1.37
C THR A 128 -16.80 27.59 -0.96
N GLN A 129 -16.12 26.80 -1.80
CA GLN A 129 -15.93 25.38 -1.55
C GLN A 129 -14.55 25.11 -0.91
N PRO A 130 -14.49 24.32 0.18
CA PRO A 130 -13.22 23.83 0.70
C PRO A 130 -12.56 22.86 -0.28
N THR A 131 -11.24 22.81 -0.26
CA THR A 131 -10.42 21.89 -1.08
C THR A 131 -9.72 20.85 -0.20
N ASN A 132 -9.07 19.88 -0.84
CA ASN A 132 -8.25 18.87 -0.14
C ASN A 132 -6.82 19.36 0.16
N ASP A 133 -6.50 20.63 -0.14
CA ASP A 133 -5.22 21.25 0.21
C ASP A 133 -5.34 21.87 1.61
N PHE A 134 -4.61 21.30 2.57
CA PHE A 134 -4.72 21.65 3.98
C PHE A 134 -3.37 21.80 4.67
N ARG A 135 -3.41 22.47 5.82
CA ARG A 135 -2.33 22.54 6.81
C ARG A 135 -2.86 22.13 8.17
N THR A 136 -2.01 21.53 8.98
CA THR A 136 -2.37 21.08 10.33
C THR A 136 -1.46 21.75 11.33
N ILE A 137 -2.07 22.37 12.35
CA ILE A 137 -1.38 22.84 13.55
C ILE A 137 -1.75 21.89 14.68
N VAL A 138 -0.76 21.40 15.40
CA VAL A 138 -0.90 20.53 16.56
C VAL A 138 -0.54 21.33 17.82
N SER A 139 -1.24 21.09 18.93
CA SER A 139 -0.99 21.75 20.19
C SER A 139 -0.95 20.75 21.34
N ASP A 140 0.06 20.91 22.19
CA ASP A 140 0.20 20.20 23.47
C ASP A 140 -0.45 20.97 24.64
N GLY A 141 -1.13 22.08 24.35
CA GLY A 141 -1.72 23.00 25.34
C GLY A 141 -0.80 24.14 25.77
N SER A 142 0.51 23.98 25.61
CA SER A 142 1.52 25.00 25.93
C SER A 142 2.18 25.60 24.69
N SER A 143 2.41 24.76 23.68
CA SER A 143 3.18 25.03 22.48
C SER A 143 2.40 24.58 21.26
N TYR A 144 2.60 25.32 20.16
CA TYR A 144 2.01 25.00 18.87
C TYR A 144 3.08 24.50 17.91
N TYR A 145 2.74 23.46 17.15
CA TYR A 145 3.57 22.84 16.13
C TYR A 145 2.82 22.83 14.81
N VAL A 146 3.54 22.97 13.70
CA VAL A 146 2.99 22.89 12.36
C VAL A 146 3.44 21.58 11.75
N ALA A 147 2.51 20.83 11.18
CA ALA A 147 2.85 19.68 10.35
C ALA A 147 3.35 20.18 8.98
N ARG A 148 4.56 19.77 8.61
CA ARG A 148 5.06 19.92 7.25
C ARG A 148 4.24 19.09 6.26
N GLU A 149 4.43 19.36 4.98
CA GLU A 149 3.89 18.48 3.94
C GLU A 149 4.41 17.05 4.16
N TYR A 150 3.50 16.09 4.12
CA TYR A 150 3.82 14.71 4.43
C TYR A 150 4.64 14.09 3.30
N ARG A 151 5.62 13.27 3.68
CA ARG A 151 6.38 12.41 2.78
C ARG A 151 5.68 11.07 2.68
N VAL A 152 5.48 10.57 1.46
CA VAL A 152 4.94 9.23 1.23
C VAL A 152 6.02 8.19 1.57
N LEU A 153 5.77 7.36 2.58
CA LEU A 153 6.64 6.22 2.92
C LEU A 153 6.22 4.96 2.16
N LYS A 154 4.91 4.72 2.06
CA LYS A 154 4.34 3.61 1.28
C LYS A 154 3.10 4.04 0.51
N SER A 155 3.05 3.60 -0.74
CA SER A 155 1.91 3.70 -1.64
C SER A 155 1.69 2.37 -2.34
N GLU A 156 0.42 2.01 -2.55
CA GLU A 156 0.02 0.82 -3.29
C GLU A 156 -1.11 1.18 -4.26
N ALA A 157 -0.98 0.80 -5.53
CA ALA A 157 -1.94 1.13 -6.58
C ALA A 157 -2.34 2.62 -6.65
N GLY A 158 -1.42 3.53 -6.32
CA GLY A 158 -1.66 4.98 -6.31
C GLY A 158 -2.37 5.51 -5.06
N GLN A 159 -2.71 4.65 -4.10
CA GLN A 159 -3.26 5.04 -2.80
C GLN A 159 -2.14 5.17 -1.77
N LEU A 160 -2.19 6.26 -0.98
CA LEU A 160 -1.36 6.39 0.21
C LEU A 160 -1.71 5.27 1.19
N ILE A 161 -0.69 4.57 1.69
CA ILE A 161 -0.82 3.57 2.76
C ILE A 161 -0.21 4.13 4.05
N LEU A 162 1.00 4.71 3.94
CA LEU A 162 1.69 5.35 5.06
C LEU A 162 2.42 6.60 4.60
N GLY A 163 2.18 7.71 5.29
CA GLY A 163 2.90 8.96 5.16
C GLY A 163 3.49 9.40 6.49
N GLU A 164 4.46 10.30 6.43
CA GLU A 164 5.12 10.86 7.60
C GLU A 164 5.18 12.38 7.46
N ALA A 165 4.73 13.11 8.49
CA ALA A 165 4.78 14.56 8.54
C ALA A 165 5.57 15.01 9.76
N GLU A 166 6.64 15.77 9.55
CA GLU A 166 7.39 16.37 10.65
C GLU A 166 6.60 17.50 11.32
N LEU A 167 6.57 17.50 12.65
CA LEU A 167 6.07 18.58 13.48
C LEU A 167 7.22 19.53 13.81
N ILE A 168 7.13 20.74 13.30
CA ILE A 168 8.07 21.83 13.62
C ILE A 168 7.41 22.85 14.53
N LYS A 169 8.17 23.47 15.43
CA LYS A 169 7.61 24.54 16.28
C LYS A 169 7.06 25.66 15.41
N LEU A 170 5.89 26.19 15.78
CA LEU A 170 5.22 27.26 15.03
C LEU A 170 6.13 28.50 14.86
N SER A 171 6.95 28.81 15.86
CA SER A 171 7.94 29.90 15.83
C SER A 171 9.04 29.73 14.78
N GLU A 172 9.35 28.49 14.39
CA GLU A 172 10.41 28.14 13.44
C GLU A 172 9.87 27.84 12.04
N SER A 173 8.55 27.84 11.87
CA SER A 173 7.89 27.44 10.63
C SER A 173 8.05 28.43 9.47
N GLY A 174 8.34 29.70 9.77
CA GLY A 174 8.38 30.78 8.77
C GLY A 174 6.99 31.14 8.20
N LEU A 175 5.90 30.59 8.75
CA LEU A 175 4.55 30.86 8.32
C LEU A 175 4.06 32.23 8.82
N SER A 176 3.36 32.95 7.96
CA SER A 176 2.67 34.19 8.33
C SER A 176 1.27 33.84 8.82
N LEU A 177 0.96 34.21 10.06
CA LEU A 177 -0.27 33.87 10.75
C LEU A 177 -1.07 35.14 11.02
N GLU A 178 -2.37 35.13 10.70
CA GLU A 178 -3.28 36.20 11.12
C GLU A 178 -4.14 35.65 12.27
N ARG A 179 -4.11 36.37 13.39
CA ARG A 179 -4.86 36.00 14.59
C ARG A 179 -6.01 36.96 14.81
N GLN A 180 -7.17 36.41 15.15
CA GLN A 180 -8.34 37.16 15.58
C GLN A 180 -8.80 36.58 16.91
N ASP A 181 -9.02 37.45 17.91
CA ASP A 181 -9.44 37.05 19.27
C ASP A 181 -8.56 35.95 19.91
N GLY A 182 -7.26 35.98 19.62
CA GLY A 182 -6.28 35.02 20.13
C GLY A 182 -6.24 33.67 19.40
N LYS A 183 -7.18 33.40 18.47
CA LYS A 183 -7.19 32.22 17.60
C LYS A 183 -6.45 32.51 16.30
N ILE A 184 -5.77 31.51 15.75
CA ILE A 184 -5.18 31.58 14.41
C ILE A 184 -6.31 31.30 13.42
N GLU A 185 -6.73 32.31 12.68
CA GLU A 185 -7.82 32.20 11.70
C GLU A 185 -7.29 31.95 10.29
N LEU A 186 -6.13 32.53 9.97
CA LEU A 186 -5.52 32.40 8.64
C LEU A 186 -4.04 32.02 8.74
N ILE A 187 -3.64 31.12 7.84
CA ILE A 187 -2.26 30.76 7.60
C ILE A 187 -1.93 31.14 6.16
N ARG A 188 -0.85 31.89 5.98
CA ARG A 188 -0.27 32.18 4.68
C ARG A 188 1.03 31.42 4.50
N ASP A 189 1.05 30.56 3.49
CA ASP A 189 2.18 29.69 3.16
C ASP A 189 2.44 29.76 1.65
N ASN A 190 3.64 30.19 1.26
CA ASN A 190 4.08 30.27 -0.15
C ASN A 190 3.04 30.90 -1.12
N GLY A 191 2.40 31.99 -0.68
CA GLY A 191 1.38 32.71 -1.46
C GLY A 191 -0.03 32.12 -1.44
N LYS A 192 -0.21 30.92 -0.84
CA LYS A 192 -1.52 30.32 -0.57
C LYS A 192 -2.07 30.79 0.78
N ILE A 193 -3.40 30.85 0.88
CA ILE A 193 -4.11 31.20 2.11
C ILE A 193 -4.95 30.00 2.53
N PHE A 194 -4.76 29.58 3.77
CA PHE A 194 -5.53 28.53 4.43
C PHE A 194 -6.34 29.14 5.56
N ARG A 195 -7.61 28.77 5.65
CA ARG A 195 -8.55 29.27 6.66
C ARG A 195 -8.83 28.22 7.69
N TYR A 196 -8.98 28.63 8.95
CA TYR A 196 -9.38 27.74 10.04
C TYR A 196 -10.67 27.01 9.67
N PHE A 197 -10.65 25.69 9.79
CA PHE A 197 -11.68 24.83 9.24
C PHE A 197 -12.27 23.87 10.26
N TYR A 198 -11.43 23.14 11.00
CA TYR A 198 -11.88 22.13 11.96
C TYR A 198 -10.94 21.99 13.15
N ASN A 199 -11.52 21.86 14.35
CA ASN A 199 -10.83 21.47 15.57
C ASN A 199 -11.80 20.62 16.44
N PRO A 200 -11.37 19.43 16.91
CA PRO A 200 -12.22 18.51 17.68
C PRO A 200 -12.71 19.08 19.03
N GLU A 201 -12.03 20.09 19.58
CA GLU A 201 -12.41 20.76 20.84
C GLU A 201 -13.23 22.04 20.61
N ASP A 202 -13.39 22.50 19.36
CA ASP A 202 -14.12 23.73 19.03
C ASP A 202 -15.48 23.40 18.41
N SER A 203 -16.53 23.49 19.22
CA SER A 203 -17.91 23.23 18.82
C SER A 203 -18.43 24.12 17.70
N SER A 204 -17.82 25.30 17.49
CA SER A 204 -18.17 26.16 16.34
C SER A 204 -17.79 25.54 15.00
N THR A 205 -16.85 24.59 14.99
CA THR A 205 -16.35 23.93 13.77
C THR A 205 -17.02 22.60 13.46
N SER A 206 -17.95 22.13 14.31
CA SER A 206 -18.66 20.86 14.11
C SER A 206 -19.43 20.79 12.79
N ILE A 207 -19.85 21.93 12.24
CA ILE A 207 -20.50 21.99 10.92
C ILE A 207 -19.61 21.47 9.78
N ASN A 208 -18.28 21.53 9.95
CA ASN A 208 -17.30 21.10 8.97
C ASN A 208 -16.80 19.66 9.20
N GLU A 209 -17.27 18.99 10.26
CA GLU A 209 -16.75 17.70 10.72
C GLU A 209 -16.90 16.60 9.66
N ASP A 210 -18.06 16.52 9.00
CA ASP A 210 -18.31 15.51 7.97
C ASP A 210 -17.35 15.68 6.79
N TYR A 211 -17.21 16.90 6.28
CA TYR A 211 -16.26 17.18 5.20
C TYR A 211 -14.83 16.85 5.62
N PHE A 212 -14.43 17.26 6.83
CA PHE A 212 -13.12 16.93 7.37
C PHE A 212 -12.90 15.40 7.40
N LYS A 213 -13.85 14.64 7.93
CA LYS A 213 -13.75 13.18 8.04
C LYS A 213 -13.59 12.51 6.68
N TYR A 214 -14.46 12.85 5.73
CA TYR A 214 -14.53 12.17 4.43
C TYR A 214 -13.49 12.64 3.42
N SER A 215 -13.10 13.92 3.44
CA SER A 215 -12.22 14.50 2.43
C SER A 215 -10.76 14.58 2.89
N ILE A 216 -10.50 14.69 4.19
CA ILE A 216 -9.16 14.96 4.74
C ILE A 216 -8.70 13.84 5.68
N LEU A 217 -9.49 13.49 6.70
CA LEU A 217 -9.06 12.55 7.74
C LEU A 217 -8.88 11.14 7.20
N PHE A 218 -9.96 10.46 6.80
CA PHE A 218 -9.89 9.05 6.44
C PHE A 218 -9.08 8.77 5.16
N PRO A 219 -9.10 9.63 4.13
CA PRO A 219 -8.28 9.39 2.94
C PRO A 219 -6.79 9.67 3.15
N ILE A 220 -6.45 10.69 3.98
CA ILE A 220 -5.08 11.24 4.09
C ILE A 220 -4.58 11.19 5.54
N MET A 221 -5.12 11.99 6.47
CA MET A 221 -4.49 12.16 7.79
C MET A 221 -4.49 10.91 8.67
N SER A 222 -5.44 9.99 8.51
CA SER A 222 -5.47 8.71 9.22
C SER A 222 -4.29 7.80 8.85
N LYS A 223 -3.65 8.09 7.70
CA LYS A 223 -2.51 7.38 7.14
C LYS A 223 -1.20 8.13 7.30
N ILE A 224 -1.21 9.28 7.99
CA ILE A 224 -0.03 10.08 8.26
C ILE A 224 0.36 9.91 9.71
N GLU A 225 1.64 9.62 9.93
CA GLU A 225 2.29 9.69 11.24
C GLU A 225 2.95 11.05 11.41
N PHE A 226 2.52 11.79 12.41
CA PHE A 226 3.10 13.09 12.76
C PHE A 226 4.28 12.86 13.70
N VAL A 227 5.47 13.32 13.33
CA VAL A 227 6.70 13.01 14.07
C VAL A 227 7.26 14.28 14.69
N ASP A 228 7.48 14.28 16.00
CA ASP A 228 8.12 15.41 16.69
C ASP A 228 9.65 15.42 16.52
N SER A 229 10.31 16.47 16.99
CA SER A 229 11.77 16.60 16.96
C SER A 229 12.51 15.57 17.82
N ASN A 230 11.81 14.89 18.74
CA ASN A 230 12.36 13.83 19.59
C ASN A 230 12.17 12.43 18.96
N GLY A 231 11.51 12.33 17.81
CA GLY A 231 11.21 11.07 17.12
C GLY A 231 9.96 10.34 17.64
N ASN A 232 9.16 10.97 18.50
CA ASN A 232 7.86 10.45 18.90
C ASN A 232 6.88 10.55 17.73
N ARG A 233 6.10 9.49 17.52
CA ARG A 233 5.12 9.39 16.44
C ARG A 233 3.73 9.60 17.01
N PHE A 234 2.91 10.37 16.32
CA PHE A 234 1.54 10.67 16.70
C PHE A 234 0.60 10.34 15.56
N ALA A 235 -0.57 9.81 15.90
CA ALA A 235 -1.64 9.55 14.94
C ALA A 235 -3.00 9.88 15.54
N ILE A 236 -3.96 10.19 14.69
CA ILE A 236 -5.31 10.53 15.12
C ILE A 236 -6.04 9.25 15.54
N ARG A 237 -6.56 9.22 16.77
CA ARG A 237 -7.37 8.13 17.32
C ARG A 237 -8.62 8.70 17.98
N GLN A 238 -9.65 7.87 18.00
CA GLN A 238 -10.90 8.20 18.68
C GLN A 238 -10.78 7.88 20.17
N ASN A 239 -11.21 8.80 21.03
CA ASN A 239 -11.30 8.59 22.48
C ASN A 239 -12.67 8.00 22.88
N GLU A 240 -12.88 7.72 24.16
CA GLU A 240 -14.13 7.15 24.68
C GLU A 240 -15.35 8.08 24.49
N GLU A 241 -15.12 9.39 24.43
CA GLU A 241 -16.15 10.42 24.18
C GLU A 241 -16.48 10.57 22.69
N GLY A 242 -15.79 9.83 21.81
CA GLY A 242 -15.98 9.89 20.36
C GLY A 242 -15.21 11.01 19.65
N LYS A 243 -14.43 11.82 20.37
CA LYS A 243 -13.56 12.87 19.81
C LYS A 243 -12.32 12.26 19.17
N LEU A 244 -11.83 12.91 18.12
CA LEU A 244 -10.65 12.52 17.37
C LEU A 244 -9.48 13.39 17.81
N LEU A 245 -8.56 12.82 18.60
CA LEU A 245 -7.37 13.51 19.10
C LEU A 245 -6.10 12.81 18.61
N MET A 246 -4.96 13.49 18.67
CA MET A 246 -3.67 12.89 18.33
C MET A 246 -3.06 12.22 19.55
N TYR A 247 -2.69 10.95 19.42
CA TYR A 247 -2.07 10.18 20.48
C TYR A 247 -0.68 9.74 20.07
N ASN A 248 0.22 9.61 21.05
CA ASN A 248 1.52 9.00 20.81
C ASN A 248 1.31 7.51 20.49
N ILE A 249 1.88 7.06 19.39
CA ILE A 249 1.74 5.69 18.89
C ILE A 249 3.08 5.00 18.71
N ARG A 250 3.03 3.67 18.80
CA ARG A 250 4.12 2.78 18.39
C ARG A 250 3.58 1.67 17.52
N HIS A 251 4.41 1.23 16.57
CA HIS A 251 4.18 0.02 15.79
C HIS A 251 4.27 -1.21 16.68
N LEU A 252 3.45 -2.22 16.39
CA LEU A 252 3.45 -3.52 17.06
C LEU A 252 4.75 -4.32 16.85
#